data_AF-A0A4R4WPG6-F1
#
_entry.id   AF-A0A4R4WPG6-F1
#
_cell.length_a   1.000
_cell.length_b   1.000
_cell.length_c   1.000
_cell.angle_alpha   90.00
_cell.angle_beta   90.00
_cell.angle_gamma   90.00
#
_symmetry.space_group_name_H-M   'P 1'
#
loop_
_entity.id
_entity.type
_entity.pdbx_description
1 polymer ?
#
loop_
_entity_poly.entity_id
_entity_poly.type
_entity_poly.pdbx_seq_one_letter_code
_entity_poly.pdbx_strand_id
1 'polypeptide(L)'
;MTSTVGRASTSFDLRADVEALHRDGITALQGAFSREWAEQMREDMMDAFWSAIQRPGGAIGRGPRRWYVEVHPQDITGFVELVTHPWVTRICEAVLGPEYEIVEIGFD
;
A
#
# COMPACT_ATOMS: atom_id res chain seq x y z
N MET A 1 -18.04 -14.32 12.77
CA MET A 1 -18.54 -13.52 11.63
C MET A 1 -17.38 -13.35 10.68
N THR A 2 -17.33 -14.15 9.62
CA THR A 2 -16.33 -14.05 8.56
C THR A 2 -16.76 -12.93 7.60
N SER A 3 -16.19 -11.74 7.75
CA SER A 3 -16.33 -10.69 6.74
C SER A 3 -15.60 -11.12 5.48
N THR A 4 -16.37 -11.52 4.47
CA THR A 4 -15.88 -11.63 3.10
C THR A 4 -15.80 -10.21 2.54
N VAL A 5 -14.67 -9.53 2.78
CA VAL A 5 -14.36 -8.30 2.05
C VAL A 5 -14.16 -8.71 0.59
N GLY A 6 -14.99 -8.15 -0.28
CA GLY A 6 -15.09 -8.58 -1.68
C GLY A 6 -13.80 -8.26 -2.44
N ARG A 7 -13.13 -9.29 -2.93
CA ARG A 7 -11.98 -9.16 -3.82
C ARG A 7 -12.46 -8.51 -5.13
N ALA A 8 -12.06 -7.28 -5.39
CA ALA A 8 -12.23 -6.67 -6.70
C ALA A 8 -11.39 -7.47 -7.71
N SER A 9 -12.04 -8.09 -8.70
CA SER A 9 -11.35 -8.76 -9.81
C SER A 9 -11.14 -7.75 -10.93
N THR A 10 -10.16 -6.87 -10.77
CA THR A 10 -9.80 -5.90 -11.82
C THR A 10 -8.80 -6.57 -12.77
N SER A 11 -9.18 -6.74 -14.03
CA SER A 11 -8.24 -7.17 -15.08
C SER A 11 -7.24 -6.03 -15.33
N PHE A 12 -5.95 -6.35 -15.39
CA PHE A 12 -4.89 -5.37 -15.68
C PHE A 12 -3.97 -5.87 -16.81
N ASP A 13 -3.39 -4.92 -17.55
CA ASP A 13 -2.39 -5.21 -18.57
C ASP A 13 -0.99 -4.95 -18.01
N LEU A 14 -0.37 -6.02 -17.50
CA LEU A 14 0.95 -5.95 -16.87
C LEU A 14 2.01 -5.33 -17.80
N ARG A 15 1.93 -5.56 -19.12
CA ARG A 15 2.94 -5.04 -20.05
C ARG A 15 2.80 -3.53 -20.16
N ALA A 16 1.58 -3.04 -20.31
CA ALA A 16 1.28 -1.60 -20.36
C ALA A 16 1.68 -0.91 -19.05
N ASP A 17 1.41 -1.54 -17.89
CA ASP A 17 1.74 -0.98 -16.58
C ASP A 17 3.26 -0.87 -16.36
N VAL A 18 4.04 -1.88 -16.78
CA VAL A 18 5.51 -1.87 -16.73
C VAL A 18 6.09 -0.83 -17.70
N GLU A 19 5.56 -0.75 -18.92
CA GLU A 19 5.96 0.28 -19.90
C GLU A 19 5.69 1.69 -19.36
N ALA A 20 4.55 1.91 -18.70
CA ALA A 20 4.23 3.17 -18.04
C ALA A 20 5.21 3.47 -16.90
N LEU A 21 5.50 2.50 -16.03
CA LEU A 21 6.45 2.68 -14.94
C LEU A 21 7.85 3.07 -15.45
N HIS A 22 8.35 2.40 -16.50
CA HIS A 22 9.67 2.73 -17.06
C HIS A 22 9.71 4.10 -17.74
N ARG A 23 8.60 4.54 -18.34
CA ARG A 23 8.52 5.83 -19.04
C ARG A 23 8.29 7.00 -18.07
N ASP A 24 7.38 6.82 -17.13
CA ASP A 24 6.83 7.91 -16.31
C ASP A 24 7.38 7.90 -14.86
N GLY A 25 8.06 6.82 -14.47
CA GLY A 25 8.57 6.62 -13.10
C GLY A 25 7.50 6.23 -12.08
N ILE A 26 6.23 6.12 -12.50
CA ILE A 26 5.09 5.72 -11.67
C ILE A 26 4.03 5.02 -12.52
N THR A 27 3.25 4.13 -11.91
CA THR A 27 2.10 3.47 -12.51
C THR A 27 1.03 3.18 -11.44
N ALA A 28 -0.20 2.88 -11.84
CA ALA A 28 -1.30 2.66 -10.90
C ALA A 28 -2.38 1.75 -11.50
N LEU A 29 -3.00 0.92 -10.66
CA LEU A 29 -4.23 0.19 -10.99
C LEU A 29 -5.43 0.83 -10.30
N GLN A 30 -6.24 1.55 -11.07
CA GLN A 30 -7.46 2.15 -10.54
C GLN A 30 -8.46 1.07 -10.14
N GLY A 31 -9.03 1.19 -8.94
CA GLY A 31 -9.99 0.22 -8.42
C GLY A 31 -9.36 -1.13 -8.07
N ALA A 32 -8.07 -1.16 -7.71
CA ALA A 32 -7.43 -2.38 -7.18
C ALA A 32 -8.11 -2.89 -5.90
N PHE A 33 -8.67 -1.99 -5.08
CA PHE A 33 -9.39 -2.32 -3.85
C PHE A 33 -10.77 -1.68 -3.84
N SER A 34 -11.69 -2.27 -3.07
CA SER A 34 -13.03 -1.71 -2.87
C SER A 34 -12.98 -0.42 -2.05
N ARG A 35 -14.07 0.35 -2.09
CA ARG A 35 -14.22 1.56 -1.28
C ARG A 35 -14.15 1.24 0.21
N GLU A 36 -14.80 0.16 0.64
CA GLU A 36 -14.87 -0.29 2.02
C GLU A 36 -13.48 -0.71 2.52
N TRP A 37 -12.69 -1.38 1.68
CA TRP A 37 -11.31 -1.72 1.99
C TRP A 37 -10.46 -0.47 2.19
N ALA A 38 -10.58 0.51 1.29
CA ALA A 38 -9.86 1.77 1.39
C ALA A 38 -10.27 2.59 2.63
N GLU A 39 -11.55 2.54 3.01
CA GLU A 39 -12.05 3.15 4.25
C GLU A 39 -11.45 2.49 5.48
N GLN A 40 -11.34 1.15 5.53
CA GLN A 40 -10.68 0.45 6.63
C GLN A 40 -9.19 0.80 6.72
N MET A 41 -8.48 0.80 5.58
CA MET A 41 -7.07 1.19 5.53
C MET A 41 -6.87 2.62 6.05
N ARG A 42 -7.78 3.54 5.74
CA ARG A 42 -7.73 4.91 6.29
C ARG A 42 -7.82 4.91 7.81
N GLU A 43 -8.72 4.12 8.41
CA GLU A 43 -8.82 4.09 9.88
C GLU A 43 -7.54 3.55 10.52
N ASP A 44 -6.99 2.45 9.99
CA ASP A 44 -5.72 1.88 10.45
C ASP A 44 -4.58 2.91 10.37
N MET A 45 -4.48 3.65 9.25
CA MET A 45 -3.50 4.72 9.06
C MET A 45 -3.68 5.87 10.06
N MET A 46 -4.93 6.28 10.34
CA MET A 46 -5.18 7.37 11.27
C MET A 46 -4.81 6.99 12.71
N ASP A 47 -5.13 5.76 13.13
CA ASP A 47 -4.75 5.24 14.45
C ASP A 47 -3.23 5.16 14.58
N ALA A 48 -2.53 4.63 13.57
CA ALA A 48 -1.08 4.59 13.52
C ALA A 48 -0.46 6.00 13.56
N PHE A 49 -1.01 6.95 12.79
CA PHE A 49 -0.55 8.34 12.78
C PHE A 49 -0.70 9.01 14.14
N TRP A 50 -1.86 8.88 14.79
CA TRP A 50 -2.09 9.49 16.10
C TRP A 50 -1.21 8.88 17.19
N SER A 51 -0.92 7.58 17.11
CA SER A 51 0.06 6.92 17.98
C SER A 51 1.49 7.41 17.73
N ALA A 52 1.86 7.60 16.46
CA ALA A 52 3.17 8.05 16.03
C ALA A 52 3.48 9.50 16.45
N ILE A 53 2.57 10.44 16.20
CA ILE A 53 2.82 11.88 16.40
C ILE A 53 3.01 12.26 17.88
N GLN A 54 2.55 11.41 18.80
CA GLN A 54 2.68 11.62 20.25
C GLN A 54 4.03 11.16 20.82
N ARG A 55 4.87 10.49 20.00
CA ARG A 55 6.16 9.95 20.42
C ARG A 55 7.30 10.75 19.80
N PRO A 56 8.35 11.10 20.55
CA PRO A 56 9.55 11.70 19.96
C PRO A 56 10.12 10.80 18.85
N GLY A 57 10.26 11.37 17.64
CA GLY A 57 10.73 10.63 16.47
C GLY A 57 9.74 9.64 15.86
N GLY A 58 8.49 9.57 16.35
CA GLY A 58 7.49 8.64 15.84
C GLY A 58 6.96 8.99 14.44
N ALA A 59 7.09 10.25 14.01
CA ALA A 59 6.76 10.69 12.66
C ALA A 59 7.85 11.66 12.15
N ILE A 60 8.20 11.53 10.87
CA ILE A 60 9.23 12.37 10.23
C ILE A 60 8.53 13.49 9.45
N GLY A 61 8.84 14.75 9.77
CA GLY A 61 8.28 15.89 9.04
C GLY A 61 8.72 15.91 7.56
N ARG A 62 7.75 16.05 6.65
CA ARG A 62 7.96 16.10 5.18
C ARG A 62 7.46 17.40 4.55
N GLY A 63 7.24 18.43 5.39
CA GLY A 63 6.73 19.75 5.01
C GLY A 63 5.60 20.21 5.92
N PRO A 64 5.03 21.40 5.67
CA PRO A 64 3.91 21.92 6.46
C PRO A 64 2.71 20.96 6.40
N ARG A 65 2.32 20.43 7.56
CA ARG A 65 1.21 19.47 7.71
C ARG A 65 1.38 18.19 6.88
N ARG A 66 2.62 17.70 6.76
CA ARG A 66 2.96 16.44 6.09
C ARG A 66 3.96 15.65 6.91
N TRP A 67 3.71 14.36 7.06
CA TRP A 67 4.51 13.48 7.90
C TRP A 67 4.65 12.12 7.22
N TYR A 68 5.84 11.53 7.31
CA TYR A 68 6.02 10.11 7.01
C TYR A 68 5.95 9.31 8.31
N VAL A 69 5.19 8.21 8.29
CA VAL A 69 5.04 7.27 9.41
C VAL A 69 5.37 5.88 8.93
N GLU A 70 6.36 5.25 9.55
CA GLU A 70 6.64 3.82 9.43
C GLU A 70 5.73 3.06 10.39
N VAL A 71 5.15 1.95 9.94
CA VAL A 71 4.20 1.15 10.72
C VAL A 71 4.60 -0.30 10.76
N HIS A 72 4.17 -0.99 11.82
CA HIS A 72 4.28 -2.44 11.86
C HIS A 72 3.22 -3.01 10.91
N PRO A 73 3.52 -4.02 10.06
CA PRO A 73 2.53 -4.59 9.14
C PRO A 73 1.22 -5.05 9.80
N GLN A 74 1.31 -5.50 11.04
CA GLN A 74 0.21 -5.95 11.90
C GLN A 74 -0.74 -4.83 12.31
N ASP A 75 -0.31 -3.57 12.24
CA ASP A 75 -1.15 -2.40 12.49
C ASP A 75 -2.05 -2.07 11.29
N ILE A 76 -1.81 -2.70 10.13
CA ILE A 76 -2.60 -2.53 8.91
C ILE A 76 -3.37 -3.82 8.64
N THR A 77 -4.69 -3.80 8.89
CA THR A 77 -5.60 -4.94 8.71
C THR A 77 -5.51 -5.53 7.31
N GLY A 78 -5.39 -4.66 6.31
CA GLY A 78 -5.30 -5.03 4.89
C GLY A 78 -3.91 -5.42 4.39
N PHE A 79 -2.87 -5.49 5.24
CA PHE A 79 -1.48 -5.62 4.79
C PHE A 79 -1.26 -6.82 3.87
N VAL A 80 -1.67 -8.02 4.31
CA VAL A 80 -1.47 -9.25 3.53
C VAL A 80 -2.20 -9.15 2.20
N GLU A 81 -3.43 -8.62 2.18
CA GLU A 81 -4.19 -8.45 0.95
C GLU A 81 -3.52 -7.44 0.00
N LEU A 82 -2.96 -6.34 0.53
CA LEU A 82 -2.22 -5.35 -0.25
C LEU A 82 -0.99 -5.96 -0.92
N VAL A 83 -0.10 -6.57 -0.14
CA VAL A 83 1.20 -7.05 -0.64
C VAL A 83 1.08 -8.34 -1.46
N THR A 84 -0.02 -9.09 -1.31
CA THR A 84 -0.32 -10.27 -2.14
C THR A 84 -1.30 -9.99 -3.27
N HIS A 85 -1.72 -8.73 -3.47
CA HIS A 85 -2.60 -8.37 -4.57
C HIS A 85 -1.92 -8.75 -5.90
N PRO A 86 -2.60 -9.47 -6.83
CA PRO A 86 -1.97 -9.98 -8.04
C PRO A 86 -1.28 -8.90 -8.87
N TRP A 87 -1.83 -7.70 -8.94
CA TRP A 87 -1.16 -6.59 -9.63
C TRP A 87 0.16 -6.19 -8.96
N VAL A 88 0.17 -6.09 -7.62
CA VAL A 88 1.37 -5.72 -6.84
C VAL A 88 2.45 -6.77 -7.01
N THR A 89 2.14 -8.05 -6.77
CA THR A 89 3.15 -9.12 -6.87
C THR A 89 3.70 -9.23 -8.28
N ARG A 90 2.84 -9.15 -9.30
CA ARG A 90 3.26 -9.28 -10.71
C ARG A 90 4.11 -8.10 -11.19
N ILE A 91 3.83 -6.87 -10.73
CA ILE A 91 4.66 -5.72 -11.08
C ILE A 91 6.01 -5.77 -10.36
N CYS A 92 6.04 -6.15 -9.08
CA CYS A 92 7.27 -6.32 -8.32
C CYS A 92 8.15 -7.41 -8.92
N GLU A 93 7.60 -8.60 -9.21
CA GLU A 93 8.33 -9.69 -9.87
C GLU A 93 8.90 -9.27 -11.23
N ALA A 94 8.12 -8.54 -12.03
CA ALA A 94 8.53 -8.11 -13.36
C ALA A 94 9.66 -7.07 -13.35
N VAL A 95 9.69 -6.20 -12.34
CA VAL A 95 10.62 -5.06 -12.26
C VAL A 95 11.84 -5.36 -11.40
N LEU A 96 11.63 -6.02 -10.25
CA LEU A 96 12.66 -6.29 -9.24
C LEU A 96 13.22 -7.71 -9.33
N GLY A 97 12.55 -8.62 -10.04
CA GLY A 97 12.89 -10.03 -10.12
C GLY A 97 12.16 -10.88 -9.07
N PRO A 98 12.26 -12.22 -9.15
CA PRO A 98 11.46 -13.13 -8.33
C PRO A 98 11.90 -13.19 -6.85
N GLU A 99 13.08 -12.66 -6.52
CA GLU A 99 13.65 -12.67 -5.16
C GLU A 99 13.45 -11.32 -4.45
N TYR A 100 12.47 -10.51 -4.87
CA TYR A 100 12.14 -9.27 -4.17
C TYR A 100 11.57 -9.55 -2.77
N GLU A 101 11.86 -8.65 -1.84
CA GLU A 101 11.35 -8.71 -0.47
C GLU A 101 10.56 -7.44 -0.14
N ILE A 102 9.51 -7.60 0.67
CA ILE A 102 8.83 -6.48 1.31
C ILE A 102 9.57 -6.18 2.60
N VAL A 103 10.30 -5.07 2.63
CA VAL A 103 11.15 -4.69 3.77
C VAL A 103 10.40 -3.86 4.80
N GLU A 104 9.55 -2.94 4.33
CA GLU A 104 8.87 -1.97 5.18
C GLU A 104 7.54 -1.52 4.57
N ILE A 105 6.69 -0.95 5.41
CA ILE A 105 5.50 -0.21 5.00
C ILE A 105 5.39 1.08 5.82
N GLY A 106 5.03 2.15 5.13
CA GLY A 106 4.77 3.45 5.70
C GLY A 106 3.86 4.27 4.80
N PHE A 107 3.44 5.42 5.31
CA PHE A 107 2.55 6.33 4.57
C PHE A 107 2.93 7.79 4.79
N ASP A 108 2.49 8.64 3.86
CA ASP A 108 2.62 10.11 3.84
C ASP A 108 1.25 10.76 3.60
#